data_AF-A0A239FCG3-F1
#
_entry.id   AF-A0A239FCG3-F1
#
_cell.length_a   1.000
_cell.length_b   1.000
_cell.length_c   1.000
_cell.angle_alpha   90.00
_cell.angle_beta   90.00
_cell.angle_gamma   90.00
#
_symmetry.space_group_name_H-M   'P 1'
#
loop_
_entity.id
_entity.type
_entity.pdbx_description
1 polymer ?
#
loop_
_entity_poly.entity_id
_entity_poly.type
_entity_poly.pdbx_seq_one_letter_code
_entity_poly.pdbx_strand_id
1 'polypeptide(L)' 'MGKAASRFRQTDLTKAIRAVDSAGFKIDRIEIDPISGKIIILPLNGAARAVDDSWSDF' A
#
# COMPACT_ATOMS: atom_id res chain seq x y z
N MET A 1 -3.13 3.88 -28.57
CA MET A 1 -3.13 5.05 -27.66
C MET A 1 -2.34 4.67 -26.42
N GLY A 2 -1.11 5.18 -26.27
CA GLY A 2 -0.25 4.81 -25.14
C GLY A 2 -0.76 5.42 -23.84
N LYS A 3 -0.98 4.61 -22.81
CA LYS A 3 -1.39 5.08 -21.49
C LYS A 3 -0.29 5.98 -20.93
N ALA A 4 -0.57 7.26 -20.75
CA ALA A 4 0.39 8.20 -20.16
C ALA A 4 0.86 7.65 -18.81
N ALA A 5 2.17 7.69 -18.56
CA ALA A 5 2.73 7.22 -17.29
C ALA A 5 2.07 7.97 -16.13
N SER A 6 1.62 7.23 -15.12
CA SER A 6 1.00 7.81 -13.94
C SER A 6 2.04 8.64 -13.19
N ARG A 7 1.93 9.97 -13.25
CA ARG A 7 2.80 10.83 -12.45
C ARG A 7 2.42 10.68 -10.98
N PHE A 8 3.42 10.49 -10.12
CA PHE A 8 3.23 10.47 -8.68
C PHE A 8 2.51 11.75 -8.21
N ARG A 9 1.51 11.58 -7.35
CA ARG A 9 0.90 12.69 -6.61
C ARG A 9 0.94 12.40 -5.12
N GLN A 10 1.12 13.44 -4.32
CA GLN A 10 1.11 13.31 -2.86
C GLN A 10 -0.22 12.72 -2.34
N THR A 11 -1.34 13.00 -3.02
CA THR A 11 -2.64 12.41 -2.72
C THR A 11 -2.65 10.88 -2.86
N ASP A 12 -1.90 10.33 -3.82
CA ASP A 12 -1.81 8.88 -4.02
C ASP A 12 -1.03 8.22 -2.88
N LEU A 13 0.02 8.89 -2.40
CA LEU A 13 0.75 8.45 -1.19
C LEU A 13 -0.14 8.44 0.04
N THR A 14 -0.93 9.50 0.26
CA THR A 14 -1.88 9.55 1.39
C THR A 14 -2.88 8.41 1.33
N LYS A 15 -3.43 8.11 0.15
CA LYS A 15 -4.35 6.99 -0.05
C LYS A 15 -3.70 5.64 0.23
N ALA A 16 -2.49 5.42 -0.29
CA ALA A 16 -1.76 4.18 -0.10
C ALA A 16 -1.43 3.94 1.38
N ILE A 17 -0.95 4.97 2.10
CA ILE A 17 -0.68 4.89 3.54
C ILE A 17 -1.94 4.53 4.33
N ARG A 18 -3.06 5.22 4.06
CA ARG A 18 -4.33 4.95 4.75
C ARG A 18 -4.85 3.55 4.48
N ALA A 19 -4.70 3.04 3.26
CA ALA A 19 -5.10 1.68 2.92
C ALA A 19 -4.27 0.65 3.70
N VAL A 20 -2.95 0.84 3.79
CA VAL A 20 -2.07 -0.07 4.53
C VAL A 20 -2.33 -0.02 6.03
N ASP A 21 -2.53 1.16 6.59
CA ASP A 21 -2.90 1.35 8.00
C ASP A 21 -4.27 0.71 8.32
N SER A 22 -5.28 0.90 7.45
CA SER A 22 -6.59 0.25 7.61
C SER A 22 -6.54 -1.27 7.47
N ALA A 23 -5.52 -1.80 6.79
CA ALA A 23 -5.28 -3.22 6.68
C ALA A 23 -4.48 -3.78 7.87
N GLY A 24 -4.16 -2.94 8.87
CA GLY A 24 -3.49 -3.34 10.10
C GLY A 24 -1.98 -3.49 9.98
N PHE A 25 -1.38 -3.11 8.85
CA PHE A 25 0.06 -3.19 8.66
C PHE A 25 0.73 -1.94 9.21
N LYS A 26 1.83 -2.15 9.97
CA LYS A 26 2.76 -1.06 10.30
C LYS A 26 3.72 -0.88 9.13
N ILE A 27 3.94 0.36 8.72
CA ILE A 27 4.86 0.69 7.62
C ILE A 27 6.26 0.88 8.19
N ASP A 28 7.26 0.23 7.58
CA ASP A 28 8.69 0.44 7.87
C ASP A 28 9.30 1.41 6.89
N ARG A 29 9.11 1.17 5.58
CA ARG A 29 9.67 1.98 4.51
C ARG A 29 8.67 2.20 3.38
N ILE A 30 8.72 3.39 2.78
CA ILE A 30 8.02 3.70 1.53
C ILE A 30 9.05 4.14 0.50
N GLU A 31 8.97 3.57 -0.69
CA GLU A 31 9.80 3.91 -1.84
C GLU A 31 8.90 4.38 -2.99
N ILE A 32 9.33 5.42 -3.70
CA ILE A 32 8.62 5.97 -4.86
C ILE A 32 9.56 5.88 -6.04
N ASP A 33 9.16 5.17 -7.10
CA ASP A 33 9.88 5.19 -8.36
C ASP A 33 9.63 6.54 -9.06
N PRO A 34 10.66 7.39 -9.21
CA PRO A 34 10.49 8.72 -9.79
C PRO A 34 10.11 8.69 -11.28
N ILE A 35 10.40 7.61 -11.99
CA ILE A 35 10.13 7.49 -13.44
C ILE A 35 8.69 7.04 -13.67
N SER A 36 8.23 6.02 -12.95
CA SER A 36 6.90 5.43 -13.16
C SER A 36 5.82 5.93 -12.21
N GLY A 37 6.19 6.64 -11.13
CA GLY A 37 5.29 7.07 -10.07
C GLY A 37 4.75 5.94 -9.20
N LYS A 38 5.29 4.72 -9.32
CA LYS A 38 4.90 3.57 -8.49
C LYS A 38 5.28 3.82 -7.04
N ILE A 39 4.36 3.48 -6.13
CA ILE A 39 4.54 3.55 -4.69
C ILE A 39 4.71 2.11 -4.18
N ILE A 40 5.84 1.85 -3.55
CA ILE A 40 6.20 0.54 -2.96
C ILE A 40 6.20 0.73 -1.45
N ILE A 41 5.37 -0.02 -0.73
CA ILE A 41 5.27 0.04 0.73
C ILE A 41 5.81 -1.26 1.30
N LEU A 42 6.83 -1.14 2.15
CA LEU A 42 7.45 -2.23 2.88
C LEU A 42 6.90 -2.21 4.31
N PRO A 43 6.10 -3.22 4.70
CA PRO A 43 5.62 -3.32 6.05
C PRO A 43 6.75 -3.70 7.02
N LEU A 44 6.62 -3.29 8.27
CA LEU A 44 7.49 -3.71 9.36
C LEU A 44 7.37 -5.22 9.56
N ASN A 45 8.50 -5.93 9.52
CA ASN A 45 8.56 -7.38 9.70
C ASN A 45 7.73 -7.83 10.91
N GLY A 46 6.83 -8.79 10.69
CA GLY A 46 5.97 -9.35 11.75
C GLY A 46 4.60 -8.70 11.91
N ALA A 47 4.28 -7.61 11.19
CA ALA A 47 2.91 -7.13 11.08
C ALA A 47 2.09 -8.03 10.13
N ALA A 48 1.88 -9.29 10.51
CA ALA A 48 0.87 -10.12 9.88
C ALA A 48 -0.49 -9.50 10.19
N ARG A 49 -1.29 -9.27 9.14
CA ARG A 49 -2.71 -8.94 9.26
C ARG A 49 -3.34 -9.97 10.20
N ALA A 50 -4.05 -9.50 11.23
CA ALA A 50 -5.06 -10.33 11.88
C ALA A 50 -6.07 -10.66 10.78
N VAL A 51 -5.96 -11.83 10.19
CA VAL A 51 -6.99 -12.36 9.31
C VAL A 51 -8.19 -12.58 10.24
N ASP A 52 -9.19 -11.71 10.13
CA ASP A 52 -10.51 -12.03 10.65
C ASP A 52 -11.04 -13.16 9.76
N ASP A 53 -10.91 -14.39 10.24
CA ASP A 53 -11.27 -15.63 9.55
C ASP A 53 -12.78 -15.89 9.63
N SER A 54 -13.59 -14.81 9.62
CA SER A 54 -15.05 -14.81 9.79
C SER A 54 -15.82 -15.46 8.63
N TRP A 55 -15.09 -15.97 7.63
CA TRP A 55 -15.62 -16.73 6.49
C TRP A 55 -15.44 -18.25 6.61
N SER A 56 -14.86 -18.75 7.71
CA SER A 56 -14.61 -20.18 7.93
C SER A 56 -15.82 -20.96 8.47
N ASP A 57 -16.92 -20.28 8.80
CA ASP A 57 -18.11 -20.85 9.47
C ASP A 57 -19.32 -21.14 8.54
N PHE A 58 -19.16 -21.13 7.20
CA PHE A 58 -20.27 -21.37 6.25
C PHE A 58 -20.04 -22.56 5.31
#